data_AF-A0AAV8WKL1-F1
#
_entry.id   AF-A0AAV8WKL1-F1
#
_cell.length_a   1.000
_cell.length_b   1.000
_cell.length_c   1.000
_cell.angle_alpha   90.00
_cell.angle_beta   90.00
_cell.angle_gamma   90.00
#
_symmetry.space_group_name_H-M   'P 1'
#
loop_
_entity.id
_entity.type
_entity.pdbx_description
1 polymer ?
#
loop_
_entity_poly.entity_id
_entity_poly.type
_entity_poly.pdbx_seq_one_letter_code
_entity_poly.pdbx_strand_id
1 'polypeptide(L)' 'MKGASAIVYLGAHNVNLDYESTRLITVSYNLIPHENFDGTSIINDIGLIEFPGPIELTDYINTVSLPSHTGNIDDYVGK' A
#
# COMPACT_ATOMS: atom_id res chain seq x y z
N MET A 1 4.84 11.23 -20.44
CA MET A 1 6.06 10.93 -19.65
C MET A 1 5.67 9.82 -18.68
N LYS A 2 6.40 8.71 -18.59
CA LYS A 2 6.11 7.67 -17.58
C LYS A 2 6.38 8.30 -16.21
N GLY A 3 5.37 8.35 -15.34
CA GLY A 3 5.54 8.72 -13.94
C GLY A 3 6.43 7.71 -13.21
N ALA A 4 6.81 8.02 -11.97
CA ALA A 4 7.53 7.06 -11.13
C ALA A 4 6.67 5.81 -10.88
N SER A 5 7.32 4.65 -10.75
CA SER A 5 6.67 3.38 -10.45
C SER A 5 7.45 2.61 -9.39
N ALA A 6 6.76 1.76 -8.63
CA ALA A 6 7.35 0.89 -7.62
C ALA A 6 7.11 -0.58 -7.96
N ILE A 7 8.05 -1.45 -7.58
CA ILE A 7 7.81 -2.89 -7.52
C ILE A 7 7.21 -3.17 -6.14
N VAL A 8 6.04 -3.80 -6.10
CA VAL A 8 5.29 -4.08 -4.88
C VAL A 8 5.21 -5.59 -4.67
N TYR A 9 5.49 -6.00 -3.44
CA TYR A 9 5.48 -7.38 -2.98
C TYR A 9 4.28 -7.53 -2.02
N LEU A 10 3.27 -8.29 -2.42
CA LEU A 10 2.06 -8.56 -1.61
C LEU A 10 2.08 -10.00 -1.12
N GLY A 11 1.63 -10.26 0.11
CA GLY A 11 1.59 -11.62 0.68
C GLY A 11 2.96 -12.25 0.94
N ALA A 12 4.02 -11.44 0.99
CA ALA A 12 5.38 -11.87 1.26
C ALA A 12 5.62 -12.08 2.77
N HIS A 13 6.40 -13.10 3.13
CA HIS A 13 6.85 -13.32 4.50
C HIS A 13 8.36 -13.12 4.65
N ASN A 14 9.15 -13.69 3.75
CA ASN A 14 10.60 -13.54 3.65
C ASN A 14 10.98 -13.00 2.26
N VAL A 15 11.24 -11.70 2.22
CA VAL A 15 11.62 -10.97 1.00
C VAL A 15 12.99 -11.36 0.43
N ASN A 16 13.80 -12.11 1.17
CA ASN A 16 15.12 -12.56 0.72
C ASN A 16 15.07 -13.90 -0.05
N LEU A 17 13.92 -14.59 -0.04
CA LEU A 17 13.75 -15.81 -0.83
C LEU A 17 13.50 -15.44 -2.30
N ASP A 18 14.12 -16.18 -3.22
CA ASP A 18 13.88 -16.03 -4.66
C ASP A 18 12.41 -16.29 -5.02
N TYR A 19 11.74 -17.18 -4.28
CA TYR A 19 10.35 -17.54 -4.50
C TYR A 19 9.60 -17.84 -3.19
N GLU A 20 8.36 -17.38 -3.12
CA GLU A 20 7.37 -17.73 -2.10
C GLU A 20 6.02 -17.91 -2.79
N SER A 21 5.32 -19.02 -2.53
CA SER A 21 4.05 -19.33 -3.21
C SER A 21 2.91 -18.39 -2.84
N THR A 22 3.00 -17.73 -1.67
CA THR A 22 2.02 -16.76 -1.17
C THR A 22 2.25 -15.36 -1.72
N ARG A 23 3.38 -15.12 -2.39
CA ARG A 23 3.82 -13.80 -2.79
C ARG A 23 3.39 -13.47 -4.22
N LEU A 24 2.76 -12.32 -4.36
CA LEU A 24 2.55 -11.65 -5.64
C LEU A 24 3.55 -10.51 -5.80
N ILE A 25 4.25 -10.47 -6.93
CA ILE A 25 5.10 -9.34 -7.32
C ILE A 25 4.42 -8.62 -8.49
N THR A 26 4.17 -7.33 -8.33
CA THR A 26 3.56 -6.49 -9.36
C THR A 26 4.27 -5.15 -9.46
N VAL A 27 4.06 -4.44 -10.57
CA VAL A 27 4.58 -3.08 -10.78
C VAL A 27 3.41 -2.11 -10.72
N SER A 28 3.55 -1.04 -9.96
CA SER A 28 2.53 0.01 -9.88
C SER A 28 2.33 0.69 -11.23
N TYR A 29 1.10 1.09 -11.49
CA TYR A 29 0.76 1.98 -12.60
C TYR A 29 1.17 3.41 -12.29
N ASN A 30 0.91 3.86 -11.05
CA ASN A 30 1.15 5.23 -10.63
C ASN A 30 1.50 5.32 -9.14
N LEU A 31 2.18 6.41 -8.77
CA LEU A 31 2.43 6.81 -7.39
C LEU A 31 1.83 8.21 -7.18
N ILE A 32 0.90 8.33 -6.24
CA ILE A 32 0.09 9.53 -6.04
C ILE A 32 0.41 10.10 -4.66
N PRO A 33 1.34 11.06 -4.53
CA PRO A 33 1.56 11.75 -3.27
C PRO A 33 0.35 12.60 -2.91
N HIS A 34 0.12 12.83 -1.61
CA HIS A 34 -0.87 13.82 -1.19
C HIS A 34 -0.52 15.19 -1.78
N GLU A 35 -1.49 15.88 -2.37
CA GLU A 35 -1.30 17.15 -3.09
C GLU A 35 -0.67 18.26 -2.22
N ASN A 36 -0.91 18.18 -0.91
CA ASN A 36 -0.40 19.12 0.10
C ASN A 36 0.73 18.52 0.96
N PHE A 37 1.45 17.50 0.47
CA PHE A 37 2.65 17.01 1.15
C PHE A 37 3.72 18.11 1.25
N ASP A 38 4.25 18.33 2.45
CA ASP A 38 5.40 19.21 2.69
C ASP A 38 6.54 18.39 3.29
N GLY A 39 7.58 18.11 2.49
CA GLY A 39 8.75 17.35 2.92
C GLY A 39 9.68 18.08 3.89
N THR A 40 9.50 19.39 4.11
CA THR A 40 10.27 20.15 5.10
C THR A 40 9.70 19.94 6.50
N SER A 41 8.36 20.03 6.60
CA SER A 41 7.64 19.92 7.88
C SER A 41 7.08 18.51 8.14
N ILE A 42 7.17 17.61 7.15
CA ILE A 42 6.60 16.24 7.17
C ILE A 42 5.08 16.29 7.42
N ILE A 43 4.41 17.26 6.80
CA ILE A 43 2.95 17.41 6.87
C ILE A 43 2.32 16.65 5.71
N ASN A 44 1.19 15.97 5.98
CA ASN A 44 0.46 15.14 5.03
C ASN A 44 1.35 14.07 4.39
N ASP A 45 2.20 13.41 5.19
CA ASP A 45 3.07 12.32 4.77
C ASP A 45 2.24 11.04 4.52
N ILE A 46 1.53 11.05 3.40
CA ILE A 46 0.70 9.95 2.92
C ILE A 46 0.62 10.00 1.39
N GLY A 47 0.43 8.84 0.77
CA GLY A 47 0.22 8.71 -0.66
C GLY A 47 -0.45 7.39 -1.02
N LEU A 48 -0.84 7.25 -2.27
CA LEU A 48 -1.45 6.03 -2.82
C LEU A 48 -0.53 5.40 -3.88
N ILE A 49 -0.53 4.08 -3.91
CA ILE A 49 0.05 3.28 -4.99
C ILE A 49 -1.11 2.71 -5.79
N GLU A 50 -1.18 3.05 -7.07
CA GLU A 50 -2.23 2.57 -7.96
C GLU A 50 -1.70 1.40 -8.78
N PHE A 51 -2.44 0.30 -8.82
CA PHE A 51 -2.11 -0.86 -9.65
C PHE A 51 -2.77 -0.75 -11.04
N PRO A 52 -2.17 -1.33 -12.10
CA PRO A 52 -2.74 -1.30 -13.46
C PRO A 52 -4.06 -2.06 -13.60
N GLY A 53 -4.43 -2.84 -12.59
CA GLY A 53 -5.67 -3.59 -12.51
C GLY A 53 -5.92 -4.06 -11.08
N PRO A 54 -7.09 -4.67 -10.82
CA PRO A 54 -7.42 -5.21 -9.51
C PRO A 54 -6.42 -6.30 -9.08
N ILE A 55 -6.18 -6.39 -7.78
CA ILE A 55 -5.44 -7.48 -7.16
C ILE A 55 -6.43 -8.46 -6.55
N GLU A 56 -6.32 -9.74 -6.92
CA GLU A 56 -7.11 -10.80 -6.33
C GLU A 56 -6.70 -11.03 -4.86
N LEU A 57 -7.69 -11.04 -3.96
CA LEU A 57 -7.46 -11.32 -2.55
C LEU A 57 -7.31 -12.82 -2.31
N THR A 58 -6.50 -13.16 -1.31
CA THR A 58 -6.22 -14.54 -0.90
C THR A 58 -6.13 -14.61 0.63
N ASP A 59 -5.94 -15.81 1.18
CA ASP A 59 -5.65 -15.97 2.61
C ASP A 59 -4.37 -15.24 3.06
N TYR A 60 -3.50 -14.85 2.12
CA TYR A 60 -2.22 -14.18 2.38
C TYR A 60 -2.18 -12.73 1.90
N ILE A 61 -3.18 -12.30 1.12
CA ILE A 61 -3.30 -10.93 0.58
C ILE A 61 -4.71 -10.45 0.89
N ASN A 62 -4.83 -9.54 1.86
CA ASN A 62 -6.10 -9.00 2.26
C ASN A 62 -6.00 -7.48 2.52
N THR A 63 -7.14 -6.82 2.56
CA THR A 63 -7.23 -5.39 2.84
C THR A 63 -7.36 -5.14 4.34
N VAL A 64 -6.94 -3.95 4.78
CA VAL A 64 -7.20 -3.44 6.12
C VAL A 64 -8.31 -2.40 6.05
N SER A 65 -9.19 -2.39 7.05
CA SER A 65 -10.24 -1.38 7.15
C SER A 65 -9.66 -0.01 7.48
N LEU A 66 -10.13 1.03 6.81
CA LEU A 66 -9.77 2.41 7.13
C LEU A 66 -10.68 3.00 8.21
N PRO A 67 -10.16 3.94 9.03
CA PRO A 67 -10.99 4.69 9.95
C PRO A 67 -12.08 5.48 9.26
N SER A 68 -13.30 5.38 9.80
CA SER A 68 -14.34 6.34 9.42
C SER A 68 -13.97 7.72 9.94
N HIS A 69 -14.24 8.75 9.14
CA HIS A 69 -13.88 10.13 9.47
C HIS A 69 -14.46 10.63 10.81
N THR A 70 -15.56 10.02 11.27
CA THR A 70 -16.28 10.38 12.49
C THR A 70 -16.20 9.31 13.59
N GLY A 71 -15.40 8.27 13.39
CA GLY A 71 -15.30 7.12 14.31
C GLY A 71 -14.35 7.37 15.46
N ASN A 72 -14.48 6.56 16.52
CA ASN A 72 -13.44 6.50 17.55
C ASN A 72 -12.17 5.89 16.93
N ILE A 73 -11.08 6.63 16.98
CA ILE A 73 -9.77 6.25 16.44
C ILE A 73 -9.18 4.99 17.11
N ASP A 74 -9.69 4.64 18.30
CA ASP A 74 -9.27 3.47 19.08
C ASP A 74 -9.68 2.13 18.46
N ASP A 75 -10.57 2.11 17.46
CA ASP A 75 -11.00 0.87 16.79
C ASP A 75 -9.96 0.33 15.78
N TYR A 76 -8.90 1.09 15.50
CA TYR A 76 -7.95 0.81 14.40
C TYR A 76 -6.51 0.53 14.87
N VAL A 77 -6.27 0.42 16.18
CA VAL A 77 -4.92 0.21 16.73
C VAL A 77 -4.48 -1.24 16.86
N GLY A 78 -5.24 -2.22 16.34
CA GLY A 78 -4.84 -3.64 16.33
C GLY A 78 -4.47 -4.16 17.73
N LYS A 79 -5.48 -4.48 18.54
CA LYS A 79 -5.28 -5.12 19.85
C LYS A 79 -4.88 -6.59 19.74
#